data_AF-A0A4Y6KN70-F1
#
_entry.id   AF-A0A4Y6KN70-F1
#
_cell.length_a   1.000
_cell.length_b   1.000
_cell.length_c   1.000
_cell.angle_alpha   90.00
_cell.angle_beta   90.00
_cell.angle_gamma   90.00
#
_symmetry.space_group_name_H-M   'P 1'
#
loop_
_entity.id
_entity.type
_entity.pdbx_description
1 polymer ?
#
loop_
_entity_poly.entity_id
_entity_poly.type
_entity_poly.pdbx_seq_one_letter_code
_entity_poly.pdbx_strand_id
1 'polypeptide(L)'
;MPNITFSSPIHKDKTVYAVTGSHTNTILKVAKENHIPIDFSCEDGNCATCLIKVTSLTRKGKMAGPLTDKEIAVLKEHKKISAEEIDKMRVEDVPTTPWRLACQLVLRDEDLLVEY
;
A
#
# COMPACT_ATOMS: atom_id res chain seq x y z
N MET A 1 7.29 -5.46 15.26
CA MET A 1 6.60 -6.43 14.38
C MET A 1 5.24 -5.84 14.10
N PRO A 2 5.04 -5.24 12.92
CA PRO A 2 3.77 -4.70 12.52
C PRO A 2 2.73 -5.80 12.30
N ASN A 3 1.48 -5.47 12.64
CA ASN A 3 0.31 -6.25 12.30
C ASN A 3 -0.28 -5.74 10.99
N ILE A 4 -0.36 -6.62 10.00
CA ILE A 4 -0.98 -6.30 8.71
C ILE A 4 -2.28 -7.08 8.62
N THR A 5 -3.40 -6.39 8.71
CA THR A 5 -4.72 -7.01 8.53
C THR A 5 -5.15 -6.85 7.08
N PHE A 6 -5.29 -7.96 6.37
CA PHE A 6 -5.84 -7.99 5.03
C PHE A 6 -7.34 -8.23 5.10
N SER A 7 -8.11 -7.30 4.57
CA SER A 7 -9.57 -7.36 4.53
C SER A 7 -10.05 -7.34 3.08
N SER A 8 -11.08 -8.13 2.80
CA SER A 8 -11.70 -8.20 1.48
C SER A 8 -13.21 -8.44 1.65
N PRO A 9 -14.06 -7.91 0.76
CA PRO A 9 -15.50 -8.20 0.80
C PRO A 9 -15.83 -9.68 0.56
N ILE A 10 -14.91 -10.44 -0.06
CA ILE A 10 -15.14 -11.82 -0.50
C ILE A 10 -14.49 -12.84 0.44
N HIS A 11 -13.37 -12.45 1.08
CA HIS A 11 -12.57 -13.34 1.91
C HIS A 11 -12.56 -12.92 3.37
N LYS A 12 -12.40 -13.88 4.29
CA LYS A 12 -12.28 -13.59 5.72
C LYS A 12 -11.02 -12.76 5.99
N ASP A 13 -11.16 -11.75 6.85
CA ASP A 13 -10.04 -10.93 7.30
C ASP A 13 -8.92 -11.80 7.89
N LYS A 14 -7.69 -11.53 7.47
CA LYS A 14 -6.50 -12.26 7.92
C LYS A 14 -5.44 -11.28 8.39
N THR A 15 -5.08 -11.38 9.67
CA THR A 15 -3.95 -10.64 10.24
C THR A 15 -2.68 -11.45 10.11
N VAL A 16 -1.65 -10.82 9.55
CA VAL A 16 -0.32 -11.39 9.33
C VAL A 16 0.67 -10.57 10.14
N TYR A 17 1.56 -11.27 10.83
CA TYR A 17 2.71 -10.70 11.52
C TYR A 17 3.90 -10.75 10.58
N ALA A 18 4.37 -9.59 10.14
CA ALA A 18 5.48 -9.52 9.22
C ALA A 18 6.74 -8.95 9.92
N VAL A 19 7.90 -9.48 9.56
CA VAL A 19 9.17 -9.03 10.13
C VAL A 19 9.63 -7.79 9.36
N THR A 20 9.71 -6.66 10.08
CA THR A 20 10.29 -5.40 9.59
C THR A 20 11.81 -5.47 9.71
N GLY A 21 12.52 -5.16 8.63
CA GLY A 21 14.00 -5.21 8.62
C GLY A 21 14.61 -5.43 7.24
N SER A 22 13.83 -5.90 6.27
CA SER A 22 14.24 -5.94 4.87
C SER A 22 13.61 -4.75 4.14
N HIS A 23 14.45 -3.81 3.69
CA HIS A 23 14.05 -2.64 2.90
C HIS A 23 13.37 -3.00 1.56
N THR A 24 13.28 -4.30 1.24
CA THR A 24 12.70 -4.84 0.01
C THR A 24 11.39 -5.61 0.23
N ASN A 25 10.90 -5.75 1.46
CA ASN A 25 9.66 -6.48 1.71
C ASN A 25 8.44 -5.59 1.47
N THR A 26 7.76 -5.83 0.36
CA THR A 26 6.54 -5.13 -0.05
C THR A 26 5.30 -5.83 0.47
N ILE A 27 4.18 -5.10 0.58
CA ILE A 27 2.89 -5.68 0.99
C ILE A 27 2.47 -6.83 0.06
N LEU A 28 2.73 -6.69 -1.25
CA LEU A 28 2.45 -7.76 -2.21
C LEU A 28 3.22 -9.05 -1.88
N LYS A 29 4.50 -8.94 -1.51
CA LYS A 29 5.31 -10.11 -1.15
C LYS A 29 4.79 -10.79 0.11
N VAL A 30 4.44 -10.01 1.14
CA VAL A 30 3.83 -10.53 2.37
C VAL A 30 2.50 -11.23 2.08
N ALA A 31 1.67 -10.64 1.22
CA ALA A 31 0.42 -11.25 0.78
C ALA A 31 0.65 -12.60 0.09
N LYS A 32 1.61 -12.67 -0.85
CA LYS A 32 1.99 -13.92 -1.55
C LYS A 32 2.48 -15.00 -0.58
N GLU A 33 3.39 -14.66 0.33
CA GLU A 33 3.91 -15.59 1.34
C GLU A 33 2.80 -16.13 2.26
N ASN A 34 1.78 -15.31 2.53
CA ASN A 34 0.64 -15.67 3.37
C ASN A 34 -0.56 -16.20 2.59
N HIS A 35 -0.41 -16.51 1.30
CA HIS A 35 -1.45 -17.06 0.43
C HIS A 35 -2.70 -16.19 0.38
N ILE A 36 -2.53 -14.87 0.32
CA ILE A 36 -3.61 -13.90 0.21
C ILE A 36 -3.83 -13.62 -1.28
N PRO A 37 -5.06 -13.80 -1.81
CA PRO A 37 -5.35 -13.71 -3.24
C PRO A 37 -5.48 -12.25 -3.70
N ILE A 38 -4.38 -11.49 -3.63
CA ILE A 38 -4.31 -10.16 -4.22
C ILE A 38 -3.94 -10.30 -5.69
N ASP A 39 -4.69 -9.66 -6.58
CA ASP A 39 -4.39 -9.65 -8.01
C ASP A 39 -3.11 -8.85 -8.31
N PHE A 40 -2.19 -9.46 -9.06
CA PHE A 40 -0.98 -8.79 -9.52
C PHE A 40 -0.62 -9.24 -10.94
N SER A 41 -0.13 -8.31 -11.76
CA SER A 41 0.26 -8.59 -13.15
C SER A 41 1.71 -8.22 -13.45
N CYS A 42 2.16 -7.03 -13.04
CA CYS A 42 3.46 -6.49 -13.45
C CYS A 42 4.54 -6.51 -12.36
N GLU A 43 4.18 -6.44 -11.08
CA GLU A 43 5.09 -6.26 -9.92
C GLU A 43 6.01 -5.01 -9.94
N ASP A 44 6.11 -4.31 -11.07
CA ASP A 44 7.01 -3.17 -11.31
C ASP A 44 6.37 -1.77 -11.14
N GLY A 45 5.09 -1.72 -10.73
CA GLY A 45 4.37 -0.47 -10.56
C GLY A 45 3.92 0.19 -11.87
N ASN A 46 3.85 -0.57 -12.97
CA ASN A 46 3.36 -0.10 -14.28
C ASN A 46 1.86 -0.39 -14.51
N CYS A 47 1.21 -1.08 -13.57
CA CYS A 47 -0.17 -1.54 -13.67
C CYS A 47 -0.89 -1.32 -12.34
N ALA A 48 -2.21 -1.15 -12.36
CA ALA A 48 -3.02 -0.95 -11.15
C ALA A 48 -3.75 -2.23 -10.67
N THR A 49 -3.31 -3.42 -11.06
CA THR A 49 -3.97 -4.67 -10.65
C THR A 49 -3.84 -4.90 -9.14
N CYS A 50 -2.69 -4.55 -8.57
CA CYS A 50 -2.41 -4.67 -7.13
C CYS A 50 -2.82 -3.41 -6.33
N LEU A 51 -3.86 -2.71 -6.80
CA LEU A 51 -4.39 -1.54 -6.13
C LEU A 51 -5.03 -1.96 -4.81
N ILE A 52 -4.56 -1.37 -3.73
CA ILE A 52 -5.05 -1.62 -2.37
C ILE A 52 -5.37 -0.29 -1.69
N LYS A 53 -6.27 -0.35 -0.72
CA LYS A 53 -6.56 0.77 0.17
C LYS A 53 -5.93 0.49 1.53
N VAL A 54 -5.08 1.40 1.96
CA VAL A 54 -4.24 1.26 3.15
C VAL A 54 -4.67 2.26 4.19
N THR A 55 -4.97 1.74 5.37
CA THR A 55 -5.31 2.54 6.55
C THR A 55 -4.28 2.24 7.63
N SER A 56 -3.50 3.25 8.02
CA SER A 56 -2.58 3.09 9.16
C SER A 56 -3.40 3.09 10.46
N LEU A 57 -3.26 2.02 11.24
CA LEU A 57 -3.89 1.87 12.56
C LEU A 57 -3.01 2.48 13.66
N THR A 58 -1.78 2.88 13.32
CA THR A 58 -0.81 3.40 14.28
C THR A 58 -1.08 4.87 14.59
N ARG A 59 -1.15 5.23 15.88
CA ARG A 59 -1.35 6.63 16.34
C ARG A 59 -0.19 7.58 16.04
N LYS A 60 0.95 7.09 15.54
CA LYS A 60 2.19 7.85 15.31
C LYS A 60 2.21 8.63 13.97
N GLY A 61 1.09 8.70 13.26
CA GLY A 61 0.99 9.34 11.95
C GLY A 61 1.28 8.37 10.81
N LYS A 62 0.85 8.73 9.60
CA LYS A 62 1.05 7.91 8.40
C LYS A 62 2.56 7.81 8.13
N MET A 63 3.15 6.63 8.30
CA MET A 63 4.59 6.41 8.04
C MET A 63 4.87 5.93 6.62
N ALA A 64 3.88 5.98 5.74
CA ALA A 64 4.07 5.67 4.33
C ALA A 64 4.97 6.73 3.69
N GLY A 65 6.12 6.29 3.14
CA GLY A 65 7.01 7.16 2.38
C GLY A 65 6.34 7.73 1.13
N PRO A 66 6.96 8.74 0.49
CA PRO A 66 6.40 9.41 -0.67
C PRO A 66 6.10 8.42 -1.80
N LEU A 67 5.05 8.71 -2.57
CA LEU A 67 4.71 7.93 -3.75
C LEU A 67 5.74 8.18 -4.85
N THR A 68 6.14 7.12 -5.55
CA THR A 68 7.02 7.25 -6.71
C THR A 68 6.26 7.88 -7.88
N ASP A 69 6.96 8.55 -8.79
CA ASP A 69 6.30 9.18 -9.96
C ASP A 69 5.55 8.16 -10.82
N LYS A 70 6.02 6.90 -10.87
CA LYS A 70 5.33 5.79 -11.53
C LYS A 70 3.99 5.46 -10.86
N GLU A 71 4.00 5.33 -9.52
CA GLU A 71 2.77 5.06 -8.75
C GLU A 71 1.76 6.19 -8.92
N ILE A 72 2.22 7.45 -8.92
CA ILE A 72 1.38 8.62 -9.14
C ILE A 72 0.73 8.59 -10.54
N ALA A 73 1.49 8.27 -11.58
CA ALA A 73 0.98 8.19 -12.95
C ALA A 73 -0.15 7.16 -13.07
N VAL A 74 0.06 5.96 -12.53
CA VAL A 74 -0.95 4.89 -12.52
C VAL A 74 -2.18 5.28 -11.69
N LEU A 75 -2.00 5.81 -10.48
CA LEU A 75 -3.14 6.23 -9.65
C LEU A 75 -3.96 7.34 -10.30
N LYS A 76 -3.30 8.25 -11.03
CA LYS A 76 -3.94 9.33 -11.77
C LYS A 76 -4.75 8.80 -12.96
N GLU A 77 -4.19 7.86 -13.71
CA GLU A 77 -4.88 7.19 -14.83
C GLU A 77 -6.16 6.48 -14.35
N HIS A 78 -6.09 5.83 -13.19
CA HIS A 78 -7.22 5.15 -12.56
C HIS A 78 -8.14 6.07 -11.74
N LYS A 79 -7.94 7.40 -11.79
CA LYS A 79 -8.74 8.42 -11.09
C LYS A 79 -8.85 8.19 -9.56
N LYS A 80 -7.80 7.65 -8.95
CA LYS A 80 -7.72 7.39 -7.49
C LYS A 80 -7.05 8.52 -6.71
N ILE A 81 -6.42 9.45 -7.42
CA ILE A 81 -5.78 10.66 -6.88
C ILE A 81 -6.07 11.83 -7.82
N SER A 82 -6.30 13.01 -7.24
CA SER A 82 -6.44 14.28 -7.96
C SER A 82 -5.11 15.01 -8.12
N ALA A 83 -5.05 15.97 -9.06
CA ALA A 83 -3.85 16.78 -9.26
C ALA A 83 -3.50 17.61 -8.01
N GLU A 84 -4.52 18.13 -7.31
CA GLU A 84 -4.35 18.90 -6.07
C GLU A 84 -3.77 18.04 -4.94
N GLU A 85 -4.20 16.79 -4.82
CA GLU A 85 -3.65 15.85 -3.84
C GLU A 85 -2.19 15.51 -4.13
N ILE A 86 -1.82 15.36 -5.41
CA ILE A 86 -0.43 15.14 -5.82
C ILE A 86 0.44 16.32 -5.41
N ASP A 87 0.00 17.55 -5.70
CA ASP A 87 0.75 18.75 -5.35
C ASP A 87 0.87 18.91 -3.84
N LYS A 88 -0.19 18.63 -3.09
CA LYS A 88 -0.17 18.63 -1.63
C LYS A 88 0.82 17.59 -1.09
N MET A 89 0.85 16.39 -1.66
CA MET A 89 1.82 15.35 -1.29
C MET A 89 3.25 15.76 -1.58
N ARG A 90 3.52 16.48 -2.69
CA ARG A 90 4.85 17.01 -3.01
C ARG A 90 5.34 18.05 -2.01
N VAL A 91 4.42 18.83 -1.41
CA VAL A 91 4.74 19.87 -0.43
C VAL A 91 4.83 19.30 0.99
N GLU A 92 3.89 18.46 1.39
CA GLU A 92 3.79 17.93 2.75
C GLU A 92 4.68 16.69 2.99
N ASP A 93 5.20 16.07 1.92
CA ASP A 93 5.96 14.81 1.94
C ASP A 93 5.24 13.65 2.68
N VAL A 94 3.90 13.73 2.72
CA VAL A 94 3.02 12.75 3.36
C VAL A 94 1.94 12.32 2.36
N PRO A 95 1.67 11.02 2.21
CA PRO A 95 0.59 10.54 1.37
C PRO A 95 -0.78 10.97 1.89
N THR A 96 -1.47 11.78 1.10
CA THR A 96 -2.84 12.23 1.37
C THR A 96 -3.84 11.13 1.05
N THR A 97 -3.59 10.33 0.02
CA THR A 97 -4.46 9.25 -0.42
C THR A 97 -4.30 7.97 0.41
N PRO A 98 -5.38 7.20 0.60
CA PRO A 98 -5.30 5.85 1.16
C PRO A 98 -5.00 4.80 0.08
N TRP A 99 -5.12 5.12 -1.20
CA TRP A 99 -4.92 4.19 -2.32
C TRP A 99 -3.44 4.07 -2.67
N ARG A 100 -2.94 2.84 -2.71
CA ARG A 100 -1.54 2.51 -3.01
C ARG A 100 -1.40 1.26 -3.85
N LEU A 101 -0.27 1.10 -4.53
CA LEU A 101 0.09 -0.14 -5.19
C LEU A 101 0.81 -1.07 -4.20
N ALA A 102 0.29 -2.27 -3.97
CA ALA A 102 0.86 -3.23 -3.02
C ALA A 102 2.31 -3.61 -3.33
N CYS A 103 2.70 -3.57 -4.61
CA CYS A 103 4.07 -3.84 -5.05
C CYS A 103 5.06 -2.71 -4.76
N GLN A 104 4.60 -1.46 -4.62
CA GLN A 104 5.45 -0.29 -4.35
C GLN A 104 5.46 0.10 -2.86
N LEU A 105 4.49 -0.40 -2.09
CA LEU A 105 4.41 -0.14 -0.66
C LEU A 105 5.35 -1.08 0.11
N VAL A 106 6.48 -0.54 0.56
CA VAL A 106 7.42 -1.21 1.45
C VAL A 106 6.87 -1.22 2.88
N LEU A 107 6.90 -2.39 3.51
CA LEU A 107 6.46 -2.57 4.88
C LEU A 107 7.37 -1.81 5.87
N ARG A 108 6.75 -1.05 6.76
CA ARG A 108 7.41 -0.35 7.86
C ARG A 108 6.87 -0.85 9.20
N ASP A 109 7.49 -0.43 10.30
CA ASP A 109 7.06 -0.81 11.66
C ASP A 109 5.81 -0.02 12.10
N GLU A 110 4.74 -0.15 11.32
CA GLU A 110 3.39 0.36 11.60
C GLU A 110 2.33 -0.74 11.37
N ASP A 111 1.31 -0.73 12.22
CA ASP A 111 0.12 -1.56 12.03
C ASP A 111 -0.73 -1.00 10.88
N LEU A 112 -1.07 -1.85 9.92
CA LEU A 112 -1.78 -1.49 8.69
C LEU A 112 -3.03 -2.36 8.50
N LEU A 113 -4.12 -1.73 8.08
CA LEU A 113 -5.27 -2.39 7.48
C LEU A 113 -5.18 -2.22 5.97
N VAL A 114 -5.14 -3.34 5.25
CA VAL A 114 -5.04 -3.43 3.79
C VAL A 114 -6.34 -4.00 3.27
N GLU A 115 -7.10 -3.16 2.59
CA GLU A 115 -8.31 -3.56 1.86
C GLU A 115 -7.91 -3.79 0.39
N TYR A 116 -8.19 -4.99 -0.13
CA TYR A 116 -7.87 -5.40 -1.49
C TYR A 116 -9.11 -5.88 -2.26
#